data_AF-A0A5P9GLK5-F1
#
_entry.id   AF-A0A5P9GLK5-F1
#
_cell.length_a   1.000
_cell.length_b   1.000
_cell.length_c   1.000
_cell.angle_alpha   90.00
_cell.angle_beta   90.00
_cell.angle_gamma   90.00
#
_symmetry.space_group_name_H-M   'P 1'
#
loop_
_entity.id
_entity.type
_entity.pdbx_description
1 polymer ?
#
loop_
_entity_poly.entity_id
_entity_poly.type
_entity_poly.pdbx_seq_one_letter_code
_entity_poly.pdbx_strand_id
1 'polypeptide(L)'
;MKRAILIAAPLAFTLAACDGQAEAVGEEIDDVTEAQAEVIDEQAELAEAQADLAEEKADVAEERGDAADAAGLEQKAEDLEQKADNLEDKADDM
;
A
#
# COMPACT_ATOMS: atom_id res chain seq x y z
N MET A 1 16.97 71.17 -3.21
CA MET A 1 17.94 70.08 -2.98
C MET A 1 18.21 69.92 -1.49
N LYS A 2 17.76 68.81 -0.89
CA LYS A 2 18.45 68.04 0.15
C LYS A 2 17.67 66.73 0.37
N ARG A 3 18.42 65.64 0.32
CA ARG A 3 17.97 64.25 0.17
C ARG A 3 17.63 63.63 1.53
N ALA A 4 17.01 62.45 1.43
CA ALA A 4 16.88 61.39 2.41
C ALA A 4 15.58 61.38 3.22
N ILE A 5 14.58 60.66 2.71
CA ILE A 5 13.78 59.76 3.54
C ILE A 5 13.76 58.40 2.85
N LEU A 6 14.55 57.49 3.41
CA LEU A 6 14.55 56.04 3.21
C LEU A 6 13.36 55.45 3.96
N ILE A 7 12.30 55.03 3.28
CA ILE A 7 11.23 54.14 3.80
C ILE A 7 10.61 53.48 2.57
N ALA A 8 10.49 52.17 2.40
CA ALA A 8 11.04 51.00 3.07
C ALA A 8 11.14 49.93 1.97
N ALA A 9 12.19 49.12 2.02
CA ALA A 9 12.42 48.05 1.06
C ALA A 9 11.21 47.09 0.95
N PRO A 10 10.87 46.59 -0.25
CA PRO A 10 9.84 45.57 -0.42
C PRO A 10 10.43 44.19 -0.11
N LEU A 11 10.84 43.94 1.14
CA LEU A 11 11.57 42.73 1.52
C LEU A 11 11.19 42.24 2.92
N ALA A 12 10.05 41.54 2.98
CA ALA A 12 9.75 40.49 3.96
C ALA A 12 8.44 39.84 3.48
N PHE A 13 8.39 38.90 2.55
CA PHE A 13 9.14 37.64 2.52
C PHE A 13 9.57 37.21 3.93
N THR A 14 8.61 37.15 4.84
CA THR A 14 8.69 36.26 6.00
C THR A 14 8.49 34.83 5.50
N LEU A 15 9.51 34.33 4.80
CA LEU A 15 9.84 32.91 4.67
C LEU A 15 10.32 32.43 6.04
N ALA A 16 9.41 32.42 7.01
CA ALA A 16 9.67 32.00 8.38
C ALA A 16 8.57 31.02 8.80
N ALA A 17 8.46 29.94 8.02
CA ALA A 17 8.03 28.61 8.42
C ALA A 17 8.06 27.75 7.14
N CYS A 18 9.25 27.26 6.76
CA CYS A 18 9.38 26.05 5.92
C CYS A 18 9.08 24.80 6.78
N ASP A 19 8.03 24.92 7.59
CA ASP A 19 7.46 23.98 8.54
C ASP A 19 5.98 24.40 8.67
N GLY A 20 5.34 24.41 7.51
CA GLY A 20 4.08 25.11 7.26
C GLY A 20 2.88 24.19 7.38
N GLN A 21 1.69 24.74 7.55
CA GLN A 21 0.43 23.98 7.60
C GLN A 21 0.20 23.06 6.38
N ALA A 22 0.85 23.36 5.25
CA ALA A 22 0.85 22.49 4.06
C ALA A 22 1.76 21.25 4.19
N GLU A 23 2.86 21.36 4.93
CA GLU A 23 3.78 20.25 5.21
C GLU A 23 3.16 19.27 6.20
N ALA A 24 2.59 19.76 7.30
CA ALA A 24 1.85 18.92 8.25
C ALA A 24 0.66 18.18 7.61
N VAL A 25 -0.02 18.79 6.64
CA VAL A 25 -1.08 18.11 5.86
C VAL A 25 -0.49 17.08 4.89
N GLY A 26 0.69 17.34 4.32
CA GLY A 26 1.40 16.36 3.50
C GLY A 26 1.79 15.13 4.30
N GLU A 27 2.41 15.31 5.48
CA GLU A 27 2.75 14.22 6.40
C GLU A 27 1.53 13.40 6.81
N GLU A 28 0.41 14.04 7.16
CA GLU A 28 -0.83 13.32 7.50
C GLU A 28 -1.40 12.53 6.31
N ILE A 29 -1.23 13.01 5.08
CA ILE A 29 -1.64 12.28 3.87
C ILE A 29 -0.72 11.10 3.62
N ASP A 30 0.59 11.25 3.81
CA ASP A 30 1.56 10.17 3.65
C ASP A 30 1.31 9.07 4.71
N ASP A 31 1.10 9.42 5.98
CA ASP A 31 0.75 8.48 7.05
C ASP A 31 -0.53 7.69 6.73
N VAL A 32 -1.56 8.35 6.19
CA VAL A 32 -2.81 7.71 5.78
C VAL A 32 -2.61 6.82 4.55
N THR A 33 -1.66 7.14 3.68
CA THR A 33 -1.32 6.34 2.50
C THR A 33 -0.55 5.09 2.92
N GLU A 34 0.44 5.22 3.79
CA GLU A 34 1.19 4.09 4.39
C GLU A 34 0.24 3.14 5.12
N ALA A 35 -0.64 3.65 5.98
CA ALA A 35 -1.63 2.81 6.67
C ALA A 35 -2.60 2.09 5.72
N GLN A 36 -2.88 2.65 4.54
CA GLN A 36 -3.69 1.96 3.53
C GLN A 36 -2.89 0.86 2.81
N ALA A 37 -1.60 1.09 2.54
CA ALA A 37 -0.71 0.09 1.96
C ALA A 37 -0.56 -1.11 2.90
N GLU A 38 -0.32 -0.88 4.21
CA GLU A 38 -0.24 -1.95 5.22
C GLU A 38 -1.51 -2.83 5.25
N VAL A 39 -2.69 -2.22 5.15
CA VAL A 39 -3.97 -2.96 5.12
C VAL A 39 -4.13 -3.78 3.83
N ILE A 40 -3.49 -3.38 2.73
CA ILE A 40 -3.50 -4.13 1.47
C ILE A 40 -2.52 -5.29 1.55
N ASP A 41 -1.32 -5.09 2.11
CA ASP A 41 -0.36 -6.17 2.37
C ASP A 41 -0.98 -7.26 3.24
N GLU A 42 -1.67 -6.88 4.31
CA GLU A 42 -2.31 -7.87 5.19
C GLU A 42 -3.47 -8.62 4.51
N GLN A 43 -4.03 -8.06 3.44
CA GLN A 43 -4.98 -8.78 2.56
C GLN A 43 -4.27 -9.72 1.58
N ALA A 44 -3.06 -9.39 1.13
CA ALA A 44 -2.22 -10.31 0.34
C ALA A 44 -1.83 -11.52 1.19
N GLU A 45 -1.29 -11.32 2.39
CA GLU A 45 -0.94 -12.41 3.31
C GLU A 45 -2.14 -13.33 3.61
N LEU A 46 -3.34 -12.75 3.76
CA LEU A 46 -4.56 -13.55 3.94
C LEU A 46 -4.91 -14.37 2.69
N ALA A 47 -4.65 -13.86 1.49
CA ALA A 47 -4.88 -14.58 0.25
C ALA A 47 -3.88 -15.75 0.09
N GLU A 48 -2.60 -15.53 0.40
CA GLU A 48 -1.57 -16.58 0.43
C GLU A 48 -1.94 -17.70 1.42
N ALA A 49 -2.31 -17.35 2.65
CA ALA A 49 -2.72 -18.34 3.65
C ALA A 49 -3.96 -19.15 3.22
N GLN A 50 -4.83 -18.57 2.37
CA GLN A 50 -5.95 -19.30 1.79
C GLN A 50 -5.52 -20.21 0.62
N ALA A 51 -4.48 -19.82 -0.13
CA ALA A 51 -3.87 -20.63 -1.16
C ALA A 51 -3.24 -21.88 -0.55
N ASP A 52 -2.39 -21.71 0.46
CA ASP A 52 -1.77 -22.81 1.22
C ASP A 52 -2.81 -23.82 1.72
N LEU A 53 -3.92 -23.32 2.27
CA LEU A 53 -5.02 -24.17 2.74
C LEU A 53 -5.74 -24.89 1.59
N ALA A 54 -5.79 -24.30 0.40
CA ALA A 54 -6.35 -24.94 -0.78
C ALA A 54 -5.41 -26.06 -1.29
N GLU A 55 -4.10 -25.83 -1.32
CA GLU A 55 -3.09 -26.85 -1.65
C GLU A 55 -3.14 -28.03 -0.68
N GLU A 56 -3.14 -27.78 0.64
CA GLU A 56 -3.22 -28.88 1.64
C GLU A 56 -4.50 -29.72 1.44
N LYS A 57 -5.61 -29.09 1.04
CA LYS A 57 -6.83 -29.82 0.72
C LYS A 57 -6.71 -30.60 -0.58
N ALA A 58 -6.01 -30.06 -1.58
CA ALA A 58 -5.75 -30.75 -2.84
C ALA A 58 -4.96 -32.03 -2.58
N ASP A 59 -3.89 -31.96 -1.78
CA ASP A 59 -3.09 -33.12 -1.35
C ASP A 59 -3.98 -34.19 -0.70
N VAL A 60 -4.87 -33.80 0.22
CA VAL A 60 -5.81 -34.72 0.87
C VAL A 60 -6.80 -35.34 -0.13
N ALA A 61 -7.21 -34.60 -1.16
CA ALA A 61 -8.08 -35.12 -2.22
C ALA A 61 -7.34 -36.11 -3.13
N GLU A 62 -6.07 -35.84 -3.47
CA GLU A 62 -5.20 -36.75 -4.22
C GLU A 62 -4.99 -38.07 -3.47
N GLU A 63 -4.68 -38.01 -2.17
CA GLU A 63 -4.51 -39.19 -1.31
C GLU A 63 -5.77 -40.07 -1.26
N ARG A 64 -6.95 -39.46 -1.42
CA ARG A 64 -8.24 -40.15 -1.49
C ARG A 64 -8.59 -40.65 -2.89
N GLY A 65 -7.77 -40.33 -3.89
CA GLY A 65 -7.99 -40.68 -5.30
C GLY A 65 -9.05 -39.82 -5.99
N ASP A 66 -9.38 -38.65 -5.45
CA ASP A 66 -10.31 -37.69 -6.06
C ASP A 66 -9.55 -36.63 -6.87
N ALA A 67 -9.07 -37.03 -8.04
CA ALA A 67 -8.27 -36.18 -8.90
C ALA A 67 -9.02 -34.94 -9.45
N ALA A 68 -10.35 -34.99 -9.49
CA ALA A 68 -11.15 -33.85 -9.97
C ALA A 68 -11.25 -32.75 -8.90
N ASP A 69 -11.42 -33.15 -7.63
CA ASP A 69 -11.44 -32.21 -6.51
C ASP A 69 -10.03 -31.62 -6.27
N ALA A 70 -8.99 -32.45 -6.34
CA ALA A 70 -7.59 -31.99 -6.25
C ALA A 70 -7.27 -30.89 -7.28
N ALA A 71 -7.51 -31.15 -8.56
CA ALA A 71 -7.24 -30.17 -9.62
C ALA A 71 -8.04 -28.86 -9.45
N GLY A 72 -9.27 -28.94 -8.94
CA GLY A 72 -10.07 -27.76 -8.65
C GLY A 72 -9.56 -26.94 -7.46
N LEU A 73 -8.94 -27.61 -6.48
CA LEU A 73 -8.32 -26.97 -5.32
C LEU A 73 -6.96 -26.36 -5.66
N GLU A 74 -6.14 -27.04 -6.47
CA GLU A 74 -4.88 -26.50 -7.03
C GLU A 74 -5.15 -25.22 -7.83
N GLN A 75 -6.11 -25.26 -8.77
CA GLN A 75 -6.47 -24.06 -9.54
C GLN A 75 -6.92 -22.91 -8.63
N LYS A 76 -7.65 -23.23 -7.56
CA LYS A 76 -8.08 -22.22 -6.59
C LYS A 76 -6.90 -21.64 -5.82
N ALA A 77 -5.88 -22.45 -5.50
CA ALA A 77 -4.65 -21.97 -4.88
C ALA A 77 -3.94 -20.98 -5.81
N GLU A 78 -3.72 -21.35 -7.07
CA GLU A 78 -3.10 -20.46 -8.09
C GLU A 78 -3.86 -19.13 -8.24
N ASP A 79 -5.20 -19.16 -8.28
CA ASP A 79 -6.03 -17.95 -8.35
C ASP A 79 -5.86 -17.04 -7.10
N LEU A 80 -5.61 -17.64 -5.93
CA LEU A 80 -5.40 -16.93 -4.67
C LEU A 80 -3.99 -16.35 -4.56
N GLU A 81 -2.97 -17.09 -4.98
CA GLU A 81 -1.59 -16.60 -5.10
C GLU A 81 -1.52 -15.41 -6.06
N GLN A 82 -2.09 -15.54 -7.26
CA GLN A 82 -2.13 -14.43 -8.21
C GLN A 82 -2.90 -13.22 -7.64
N LYS A 83 -3.90 -13.44 -6.79
CA LYS A 83 -4.57 -12.35 -6.10
C LYS A 83 -3.67 -11.70 -5.04
N ALA A 84 -2.88 -12.47 -4.31
CA ALA A 84 -1.90 -11.95 -3.36
C ALA A 84 -0.87 -11.08 -4.08
N ASP A 85 -0.24 -11.59 -5.15
CA ASP A 85 0.72 -10.84 -5.97
C ASP A 85 0.15 -9.47 -6.43
N ASN A 86 -1.09 -9.46 -6.94
CA ASN A 86 -1.74 -8.23 -7.39
C ASN A 86 -2.04 -7.24 -6.24
N LEU A 87 -2.19 -7.73 -5.01
CA LEU A 87 -2.39 -6.89 -3.83
C LEU A 87 -1.06 -6.31 -3.37
N GLU A 88 0.00 -7.11 -3.31
CA GLU A 88 1.36 -6.65 -2.99
C GLU A 88 1.85 -5.58 -3.99
N ASP A 89 1.74 -5.86 -5.30
CA ASP A 89 2.07 -4.90 -6.36
C ASP A 89 1.33 -3.56 -6.16
N LYS A 90 0.08 -3.64 -5.68
CA LYS A 90 -0.74 -2.45 -5.45
C LYS A 90 -0.33 -1.70 -4.19
N ALA A 91 0.11 -2.38 -3.13
CA ALA A 91 0.62 -1.74 -1.93
C ALA A 91 1.96 -1.05 -2.20
N ASP A 92 2.85 -1.69 -2.97
CA ASP A 92 4.14 -1.13 -3.40
C ASP A 92 4.00 0.12 -4.29
N ASP A 93 2.90 0.21 -5.05
CA ASP A 93 2.59 1.34 -5.93
C ASP A 93 1.95 2.55 -5.20
N MET A 94 1.61 2.45 -3.90
CA MET A 94 1.01 3.53 -3.09
C MET A 94 2.06 4.48 -2.48
#